data_AF-A0A842I2D1-F1
#
_entry.id   AF-A0A842I2D1-F1
#
_cell.length_a   1.000
_cell.length_b   1.000
_cell.length_c   1.000
_cell.angle_alpha   90.00
_cell.angle_beta   90.00
_cell.angle_gamma   90.00
#
_symmetry.space_group_name_H-M   'P 1'
#
loop_
_entity.id
_entity.type
_entity.pdbx_description
1 polymer ?
#
loop_
_entity_poly.entity_id
_entity_poly.type
_entity_poly.pdbx_seq_one_letter_code
_entity_poly.pdbx_strand_id
1 'polypeptide(L)'
;MEIRAPSGILLRTIALPYDRNDGLVILEDGGFLVSSIRGSALLHVATTGAVSEIAGNIPDPASIGYDPVRRRAIVPQLWTNGIMFVDISELP
;
A
#
# COMPACT_ATOMS: atom_id res chain seq x y z
N MET A 1 -3.68 9.62 4.81
CA MET A 1 -4.66 8.58 5.16
C MET A 1 -5.31 8.92 6.49
N GLU A 2 -6.63 8.74 6.61
CA GLU A 2 -7.37 8.96 7.84
C GLU A 2 -8.01 7.66 8.30
N ILE A 3 -7.94 7.38 9.60
CA ILE A 3 -8.65 6.28 10.25
C ILE A 3 -9.73 6.91 11.11
N ARG A 4 -10.98 6.47 10.91
CA ARG A 4 -12.15 7.00 11.61
C ARG A 4 -12.88 5.88 12.34
N ALA A 5 -13.48 6.19 13.48
CA ALA A 5 -14.41 5.29 14.14
C ALA A 5 -15.66 5.08 13.27
N PRO A 6 -16.47 4.03 13.51
CA PRO A 6 -17.76 3.88 12.81
C PRO A 6 -18.69 5.08 12.97
N SER A 7 -18.55 5.86 14.05
CA SER A 7 -19.26 7.12 14.27
C SER A 7 -18.76 8.31 13.43
N GLY A 8 -17.66 8.15 12.68
CA GLY A 8 -17.05 9.19 11.86
C GLY A 8 -15.97 10.03 12.57
N ILE A 9 -15.79 9.86 13.89
CA ILE A 9 -14.74 10.54 14.65
C ILE A 9 -13.37 10.18 14.08
N LEU A 10 -12.54 11.20 13.79
CA LEU A 10 -11.15 11.02 13.39
C LEU A 10 -10.34 10.44 14.54
N LEU A 11 -9.81 9.23 14.35
CA LEU A 11 -8.96 8.54 15.33
C LEU A 11 -7.49 8.80 15.08
N ARG A 12 -7.09 8.81 13.79
CA ARG A 12 -5.69 8.96 13.41
C ARG A 12 -5.56 9.52 12.00
N THR A 13 -4.53 10.34 11.81
CA THR A 13 -4.07 10.75 10.48
C THR A 13 -2.64 10.26 10.28
N ILE A 14 -2.37 9.70 9.12
CA ILE A 14 -1.04 9.25 8.71
C ILE A 14 -0.70 9.95 7.40
N ALA A 15 0.40 10.72 7.43
CA ALA A 15 0.91 11.40 6.25
C ALA A 15 1.64 10.39 5.35
N LEU A 16 1.29 10.39 4.07
CA LEU A 16 1.99 9.62 3.05
C LEU A 16 2.83 10.59 2.21
N PRO A 17 3.98 10.15 1.68
CA PRO A 17 4.90 11.01 0.91
C PRO A 17 4.32 11.48 -0.43
N TYR A 18 3.31 10.78 -0.95
CA TYR A 18 2.70 11.03 -2.26
C TYR A 18 1.20 11.23 -2.15
N ASP A 19 0.63 12.00 -3.09
CA ASP A 19 -0.81 12.03 -3.33
C ASP A 19 -1.24 10.93 -4.32
N ARG A 20 -2.52 10.89 -4.70
CA ARG A 20 -3.10 9.88 -5.60
C ARG A 20 -2.75 8.44 -5.20
N ASN A 21 -2.92 8.16 -3.90
CA ASN A 21 -2.90 6.80 -3.38
C ASN A 21 -4.21 6.11 -3.77
N ASP A 22 -4.16 4.83 -4.15
CA ASP A 22 -5.31 4.12 -4.70
C ASP A 22 -5.63 2.86 -3.87
N GLY A 23 -4.80 1.83 -3.99
CA GLY A 23 -4.99 0.56 -3.29
C GLY A 23 -4.45 0.57 -1.87
N LEU A 24 -5.11 -0.19 -0.99
CA LEU A 24 -4.66 -0.47 0.37
C LEU A 24 -4.93 -1.93 0.73
N VAL A 25 -3.95 -2.59 1.35
CA VAL A 25 -4.10 -3.92 1.95
C VAL A 25 -3.56 -3.90 3.37
N ILE A 26 -4.27 -4.55 4.29
CA ILE A 26 -3.83 -4.75 5.68
C ILE A 26 -3.00 -6.03 5.75
N LEU A 27 -1.82 -5.94 6.35
CA LEU A 27 -0.93 -7.08 6.62
C LEU A 27 -1.30 -7.76 7.94
N GLU A 28 -0.76 -8.96 8.18
CA GLU A 28 -1.10 -9.79 9.35
C GLU A 28 -0.74 -9.12 10.68
N ASP A 29 0.32 -8.30 10.71
CA ASP A 29 0.76 -7.55 11.88
C ASP A 29 -0.08 -6.28 12.16
N GLY A 30 -1.03 -5.96 11.27
CA GLY A 30 -1.85 -4.74 11.33
C GLY A 30 -1.21 -3.52 10.68
N GLY A 31 0.00 -3.65 10.11
CA GLY A 31 0.54 -2.71 9.14
C GLY A 31 -0.27 -2.75 7.84
N PHE A 32 0.07 -1.87 6.89
CA PHE A 32 -0.64 -1.83 5.62
C PHE A 32 0.27 -1.45 4.46
N LEU A 33 -0.05 -2.02 3.30
CA LEU A 33 0.51 -1.63 2.02
C LEU A 33 -0.39 -0.60 1.35
N VAL A 34 0.21 0.35 0.64
CA VAL A 34 -0.50 1.38 -0.12
C VAL A 34 0.16 1.57 -1.48
N SER A 35 -0.61 1.48 -2.56
CA SER A 35 -0.11 1.89 -3.89
C SER A 35 -0.30 3.39 -4.10
N SER A 36 0.69 4.02 -4.73
CA SER A 36 0.63 5.43 -5.12
C SER A 36 0.88 5.60 -6.61
N ILE A 37 -0.13 6.10 -7.33
CA ILE A 37 -0.03 6.41 -8.75
C ILE A 37 1.01 7.51 -8.97
N ARG A 38 0.94 8.61 -8.18
CA ARG A 38 1.89 9.72 -8.34
C ARG A 38 3.30 9.35 -7.87
N GLY A 39 3.41 8.50 -6.86
CA GLY A 39 4.70 7.98 -6.39
C GLY A 39 5.31 6.94 -7.32
N SER A 40 4.54 6.34 -8.25
CA SER A 40 4.97 5.16 -9.02
C SER A 40 5.54 4.07 -8.10
N ALA A 41 4.90 3.87 -6.95
CA ALA A 41 5.48 3.17 -5.82
C ALA A 41 4.44 2.36 -5.02
N LEU A 42 4.95 1.35 -4.33
CA LEU A 42 4.28 0.63 -3.26
C LEU A 42 4.92 1.05 -1.93
N LEU A 43 4.10 1.49 -1.00
CA LEU A 43 4.49 1.93 0.33
C LEU A 43 4.07 0.88 1.36
N HIS A 44 4.92 0.64 2.34
CA HIS A 44 4.55 -0.01 3.59
C HIS A 44 4.39 1.02 4.68
N VAL A 45 3.36 0.86 5.50
CA VAL A 45 3.12 1.65 6.69
C VAL A 45 3.03 0.73 7.89
N ALA A 46 4.01 0.84 8.77
CA ALA A 46 4.05 0.08 10.00
C ALA A 46 2.93 0.50 10.96
N THR A 47 2.61 -0.33 11.94
CA THR A 47 1.63 -0.03 13.01
C THR A 47 1.97 1.27 13.77
N THR A 48 3.26 1.57 13.94
CA THR A 48 3.78 2.83 14.51
C THR A 48 3.48 4.06 13.66
N GLY A 49 3.10 3.88 12.39
CA GLY A 49 2.88 4.93 11.40
C GLY A 49 4.11 5.33 10.61
N ALA A 50 5.25 4.66 10.82
CA ALA A 50 6.41 4.84 9.97
C ALA A 50 6.09 4.39 8.54
N VAL A 51 6.45 5.21 7.55
CA VAL A 51 6.18 4.97 6.13
C VAL A 51 7.50 4.72 5.41
N SER A 52 7.55 3.65 4.62
CA SER A 52 8.69 3.30 3.78
C SER A 52 8.22 2.93 2.39
N GLU A 53 8.91 3.41 1.36
CA GLU A 53 8.77 2.84 0.02
C GLU A 53 9.45 1.47 -0.02
N ILE A 54 8.72 0.46 -0.49
CA ILE A 54 9.22 -0.93 -0.56
C ILE A 54 9.42 -1.40 -2.00
N ALA A 55 8.80 -0.71 -2.97
CA ALA A 55 9.05 -0.88 -4.39
C ALA A 55 8.72 0.41 -5.13
N GLY A 56 9.55 0.75 -6.11
CA GLY A 56 9.41 1.95 -6.94
C GLY A 56 9.46 1.61 -8.42
N ASN A 57 9.33 2.64 -9.27
CA ASN A 57 9.28 2.52 -10.73
C ASN A 57 8.17 1.58 -11.23
N ILE A 58 7.06 1.52 -10.50
CA ILE A 58 5.87 0.77 -10.90
C ILE A 58 5.03 1.69 -11.78
N PRO A 59 4.76 1.35 -13.05
CA PRO A 59 3.86 2.13 -13.88
C PRO A 59 2.44 2.11 -13.32
N ASP A 60 1.90 3.27 -12.99
CA ASP A 60 0.50 3.50 -12.61
C ASP A 60 -0.10 2.44 -11.67
N PRO A 61 0.50 2.19 -10.49
CA PRO A 61 0.06 1.14 -9.59
C PRO A 61 -1.34 1.47 -9.06
N ALA A 62 -2.31 0.63 -9.40
CA ALA A 62 -3.71 0.80 -9.07
C ALA A 62 -4.06 0.09 -7.76
N SER A 63 -5.33 -0.24 -7.54
CA SER A 63 -5.77 -1.18 -6.49
C SER A 63 -4.86 -2.41 -6.40
N ILE A 64 -4.55 -2.88 -5.19
CA ILE A 64 -3.58 -3.96 -4.93
C ILE A 64 -4.22 -5.16 -4.24
N GLY A 65 -3.67 -6.34 -4.48
CA GLY A 65 -3.96 -7.57 -3.74
C GLY A 65 -2.75 -8.06 -2.95
N TYR A 66 -2.97 -9.08 -2.12
CA TYR A 66 -1.92 -9.72 -1.32
C TYR A 66 -2.10 -11.23 -1.31
N ASP A 67 -1.03 -11.96 -1.63
CA ASP A 67 -0.91 -13.41 -1.45
C ASP A 67 -0.11 -13.66 -0.16
N PRO A 68 -0.76 -14.00 0.97
CA PRO A 68 -0.08 -14.27 2.23
C PRO A 68 0.74 -15.56 2.21
N VAL A 69 0.35 -16.55 1.40
CA VAL A 69 1.05 -17.84 1.32
C VAL A 69 2.44 -17.65 0.69
N ARG A 70 2.52 -16.80 -0.34
CA ARG A 70 3.78 -16.52 -1.04
C ARG A 70 4.46 -15.22 -0.59
N ARG A 71 3.84 -14.49 0.35
CA ARG A 71 4.26 -13.17 0.82
C ARG A 71 4.52 -12.20 -0.35
N ARG A 72 3.50 -11.98 -1.18
CA ARG A 72 3.60 -11.09 -2.37
C ARG A 72 2.47 -10.10 -2.47
N ALA A 73 2.79 -8.84 -2.75
CA ALA A 73 1.80 -7.89 -3.23
C ALA A 73 1.55 -8.12 -4.74
N ILE A 74 0.29 -8.02 -5.13
CA ILE A 74 -0.16 -8.11 -6.53
C ILE A 74 -0.56 -6.69 -6.94
N VAL A 75 0.15 -6.11 -7.90
CA VAL A 75 0.03 -4.71 -8.27
C VAL A 75 -0.38 -4.59 -9.75
N PRO A 76 -1.69 -4.55 -10.04
CA PRO A 76 -2.23 -4.09 -11.32
C PRO A 76 -1.70 -2.71 -11.71
N GLN A 77 -1.42 -2.53 -12.99
CA GLN A 77 -0.93 -1.29 -13.58
C GLN A 77 -2.03 -0.70 -14.48
N LEU A 78 -2.62 0.43 -14.06
CA LEU A 78 -3.91 0.91 -14.56
C LEU A 78 -3.96 1.09 -16.08
N TRP A 79 -2.91 1.65 -16.67
CA TRP A 79 -2.90 2.06 -18.09
C TRP A 79 -2.11 1.12 -19.00
N THR A 80 -1.36 0.18 -18.44
CA THR A 80 -0.43 -0.68 -19.21
C THR A 80 -0.93 -2.11 -19.37
N ASN A 81 -2.09 -2.46 -18.79
CA ASN A 81 -2.61 -3.83 -18.72
C ASN A 81 -1.60 -4.82 -18.09
N GLY A 82 -0.71 -4.32 -17.23
CA GLY A 82 0.32 -5.10 -16.54
C GLY A 82 -0.14 -5.56 -15.17
N ILE A 83 0.44 -6.67 -14.71
CA ILE A 83 0.39 -7.10 -13.30
C ILE A 83 1.82 -7.34 -12.85
N MET A 84 2.23 -6.64 -11.80
CA MET A 84 3.50 -6.86 -11.14
C MET A 84 3.30 -7.63 -9.84
N PHE A 85 4.18 -8.58 -9.56
CA PHE A 85 4.28 -9.19 -8.23
C PHE A 85 5.48 -8.57 -7.53
N VAL A 86 5.26 -8.06 -6.32
CA VAL A 86 6.32 -7.55 -5.44
C VAL A 86 6.50 -8.55 -4.31
N ASP A 87 7.72 -9.07 -4.15
CA ASP A 87 8.08 -9.90 -3.00
C ASP A 87 8.13 -9.01 -1.75
N ILE A 88 7.41 -9.41 -0.72
CA ILE A 88 7.34 -8.69 0.56
C ILE A 88 7.71 -9.61 1.73
N SER A 89 8.49 -10.66 1.47
CA SER A 89 8.90 -11.64 2.47
C SER A 89 9.65 -11.04 3.66
N GLU A 90 10.29 -9.89 3.48
CA GLU A 90 11.02 -9.16 4.53
C GLU A 90 10.14 -8.25 5.41
N LEU A 91 8.88 -8.03 5.02
CA LEU A 91 7.92 -7.33 5.89
C LEU A 91 7.44 -8.27 7.01
N PRO A 92 6.85 -7.75 8.09
CA PRO A 92 6.26 -8.58 9.15
C PRO A 92 5.14 -9.51 8.64
#